data_AF-A0A2G9PR25-F1
#
_entry.id   AF-A0A2G9PR25-F1
#
_cell.length_a   1.000
_cell.length_b   1.000
_cell.length_c   1.000
_cell.angle_alpha   90.00
_cell.angle_beta   90.00
_cell.angle_gamma   90.00
#
_symmetry.space_group_name_H-M   'P 1'
#
loop_
_entity.id
_entity.type
_entity.pdbx_description
1 polymer ?
#
loop_
_entity_poly.entity_id
_entity_poly.type
_entity_poly.pdbx_seq_one_letter_code
_entity_poly.pdbx_strand_id
1 'polypeptide(L)'
;MAFKAKSFVDSVLSAFRSIDSEITEDSVEHDFSPRLVKYFIEGVLDYHGSEYAYERGRTDVTLLDENKNRAVVIETKRPREDLSAERWQHQAGKYADATTRYVGLTNGYRFLLWEVRDGKRLLKADIDFRALIKAKRVSEEKLSPAEVAQILALESLKKEEIWNAEKYGNFDEYYAKIDISEDAGFERLIDRLNYIANDLLRQYTYDAFDEYYAGYEQYRREIGEIQTIKRENNNRKSAAEIAKFELKTEGKYAKYASFKGFHIWKAVSDRESKEDDENKQVFCKESIYVLLSRLLFIRFCEDRGLLKKKISNGGIERLREELEEPLTGSSNIYKSVLQLAYGGAKNIYYHFYEKNNPLDWYETGDGELDRVLNKVLWTLNQFDFSKGDREVVGKIYEKYLPKDERKKLGEFYTPDAVIDY
;
A
#
# COMPACT_ATOMS: atom_id res chain seq x y z
N MET A 1 15.88 0.93 42.82
CA MET A 1 14.52 1.38 42.42
C MET A 1 14.40 1.16 40.93
N ALA A 2 13.53 0.26 40.48
CA ALA A 2 13.25 0.09 39.06
C ALA A 2 12.55 1.36 38.55
N PHE A 3 13.06 1.94 37.47
CA PHE A 3 12.40 3.04 36.78
C PHE A 3 11.08 2.48 36.22
N LYS A 4 9.96 2.73 36.89
CA LYS A 4 8.65 2.29 36.41
C LYS A 4 8.37 3.09 35.14
N ALA A 5 8.24 2.41 34.01
CA ALA A 5 7.84 3.06 32.77
C ALA A 5 6.53 3.83 33.01
N LYS A 6 6.51 5.08 32.56
CA LYS A 6 5.34 5.95 32.69
C LYS A 6 4.20 5.36 31.86
N SER A 7 2.99 5.31 32.42
CA SER A 7 1.84 4.78 31.68
C SER A 7 1.49 5.70 30.49
N PHE A 8 0.71 5.19 29.54
CA PHE A 8 0.20 6.02 28.45
C PHE A 8 -0.61 7.21 28.98
N VAL A 9 -1.52 6.98 29.94
CA VAL A 9 -2.35 8.02 30.55
C VAL A 9 -1.50 9.12 31.17
N ASP A 10 -0.50 8.76 31.98
CA ASP A 10 0.42 9.73 32.58
C ASP A 10 1.22 10.50 31.52
N SER A 11 1.55 9.85 30.39
CA SER A 11 2.29 10.48 29.29
C SER A 11 1.42 11.51 28.57
N VAL A 12 0.16 11.20 28.27
CA VAL A 12 -0.82 12.14 27.71
C VAL A 12 -1.05 13.32 28.66
N LEU A 13 -1.31 13.06 29.95
CA LEU A 13 -1.50 14.13 30.95
C LEU A 13 -0.29 15.06 31.02
N SER A 14 0.91 14.50 30.92
CA SER A 14 2.14 15.27 30.90
C SER A 14 2.28 16.12 29.64
N ALA A 15 1.93 15.57 28.47
CA ALA A 15 1.96 16.30 27.22
C ALA A 15 1.03 17.52 27.25
N PHE A 16 -0.23 17.32 27.67
CA PHE A 16 -1.20 18.42 27.77
C PHE A 16 -0.88 19.41 28.89
N ARG A 17 -0.22 18.98 29.97
CA ARG A 17 0.32 19.92 30.97
C ARG A 17 1.45 20.79 30.41
N SER A 18 2.33 20.22 29.59
CA SER A 18 3.37 21.00 28.91
C SER A 18 2.77 21.99 27.92
N ILE A 19 1.76 21.57 27.15
CA ILE A 19 1.00 22.46 26.26
C ILE A 19 0.37 23.60 27.05
N ASP A 20 -0.41 23.32 28.11
CA ASP A 20 -1.08 24.32 28.95
C ASP A 20 -0.10 25.34 29.56
N SER A 21 1.13 24.91 29.90
CA SER A 21 2.16 25.81 30.43
C SER A 21 2.79 26.75 29.39
N GLU A 22 2.61 26.47 28.09
CA GLU A 22 3.22 27.21 26.98
C GLU A 22 2.21 28.00 26.13
N ILE A 23 0.91 27.85 26.38
CA ILE A 23 -0.15 28.56 25.65
C ILE A 23 -1.01 29.40 26.59
N THR A 24 -1.65 30.42 26.03
CA THR A 24 -2.66 31.25 26.70
C THR A 24 -3.95 31.26 25.87
N GLU A 25 -5.03 31.82 26.43
CA GLU A 25 -6.31 31.95 25.71
C GLU A 25 -6.18 32.77 24.42
N ASP A 26 -5.22 33.69 24.37
CA ASP A 26 -4.95 34.57 23.22
C ASP A 26 -3.97 33.96 22.20
N SER A 27 -3.38 32.79 22.48
CA SER A 27 -2.49 32.13 21.53
C SER A 27 -3.21 31.83 20.21
N VAL A 28 -2.53 32.04 19.09
CA VAL A 28 -3.05 31.69 17.76
C VAL A 28 -2.81 30.21 17.45
N GLU A 29 -3.62 29.63 16.56
CA GLU A 29 -3.52 28.21 16.18
C GLU A 29 -2.12 27.82 15.73
N HIS A 30 -1.46 28.65 14.90
CA HIS A 30 -0.10 28.42 14.42
C HIS A 30 0.95 28.35 15.54
N ASP A 31 0.68 28.94 16.71
CA ASP A 31 1.56 28.83 17.87
C ASP A 31 1.25 27.57 18.68
N PHE A 32 -0.02 27.19 18.78
CA PHE A 32 -0.45 25.98 19.48
C PHE A 32 -0.04 24.69 18.77
N SER A 33 -0.30 24.56 17.46
CA SER A 33 -0.12 23.31 16.72
C SER A 33 1.30 22.72 16.80
N PRO A 34 2.38 23.52 16.77
CA PRO A 34 3.73 23.02 17.03
C PRO A 34 3.94 22.39 18.43
N ARG A 35 3.25 22.89 19.47
CA ARG A 35 3.32 22.29 20.82
C ARG A 35 2.53 21.00 20.88
N LEU A 36 1.38 20.93 20.21
CA LEU A 36 0.63 19.68 20.05
C LEU A 36 1.50 18.62 19.36
N VAL A 37 2.17 19.00 18.27
CA VAL A 37 3.08 18.10 17.56
C VAL A 37 4.21 17.61 18.46
N LYS A 38 4.97 18.54 19.05
CA LYS A 38 6.12 18.23 19.90
C LYS A 38 5.75 17.33 21.08
N TYR A 39 4.73 17.73 21.85
CA TYR A 39 4.46 17.09 23.15
C TYR A 39 3.59 15.85 23.04
N PHE A 40 2.60 15.85 22.15
CA PHE A 40 1.64 14.75 22.05
C PHE A 40 1.95 13.84 20.86
N ILE A 41 2.11 14.38 19.65
CA ILE A 41 2.27 13.56 18.44
C ILE A 41 3.64 12.86 18.40
N GLU A 42 4.73 13.62 18.56
CA GLU A 42 6.09 13.08 18.62
C GLU A 42 6.37 12.43 19.99
N GLY A 43 5.96 13.11 21.07
CA GLY A 43 6.31 12.70 22.43
C GLY A 43 5.48 11.54 23.02
N VAL A 44 4.27 11.28 22.51
CA VAL A 44 3.36 10.25 23.05
C VAL A 44 2.87 9.27 21.98
N LEU A 45 2.53 9.75 20.78
CA LEU A 45 2.00 8.92 19.70
C LEU A 45 3.07 8.30 18.78
N ASP A 46 4.33 8.74 18.93
CA ASP A 46 5.53 8.24 18.25
C ASP A 46 5.57 8.45 16.71
N TYR A 47 4.98 9.53 16.21
CA TYR A 47 5.11 9.94 14.81
C TYR A 47 6.26 10.93 14.64
N HIS A 48 7.09 10.74 13.60
CA HIS A 48 8.27 11.59 13.35
C HIS A 48 8.42 12.00 11.89
N GLY A 49 9.01 13.17 11.65
CA GLY A 49 9.45 13.59 10.31
C GLY A 49 8.33 13.57 9.26
N SER A 50 8.40 12.64 8.31
CA SER A 50 7.45 12.54 7.18
C SER A 50 6.18 11.74 7.49
N GLU A 51 5.94 11.42 8.76
CA GLU A 51 4.82 10.58 9.23
C GLU A 51 3.60 11.40 9.66
N TYR A 52 3.75 12.73 9.74
CA TYR A 52 2.65 13.66 9.88
C TYR A 52 2.83 14.84 8.91
N ALA A 53 1.75 15.57 8.64
CA ALA A 53 1.75 16.74 7.81
C ALA A 53 0.95 17.87 8.47
N TYR A 54 1.41 19.10 8.24
CA TYR A 54 0.69 20.32 8.58
C TYR A 54 -0.21 20.74 7.42
N GLU A 55 -1.45 21.10 7.72
CA GLU A 55 -2.42 21.61 6.75
C GLU A 55 -2.77 23.08 7.07
N ARG A 56 -3.46 23.77 6.15
CA ARG A 56 -3.94 25.16 6.31
C ARG A 56 -2.91 26.13 6.92
N GLY A 57 -1.71 26.16 6.35
CA GLY A 57 -0.66 27.05 6.85
C GLY A 57 -0.22 26.71 8.27
N ARG A 58 -0.09 25.41 8.60
CA ARG A 58 0.43 24.87 9.88
C ARG A 58 -0.48 24.97 11.09
N THR A 59 -1.78 24.84 10.86
CA THR A 59 -2.79 24.82 11.93
C THR A 59 -3.28 23.39 12.17
N ASP A 60 -3.93 22.78 11.19
CA ASP A 60 -4.42 21.41 11.31
C ASP A 60 -3.27 20.41 11.12
N VAL A 61 -3.38 19.23 11.76
CA VAL A 61 -2.34 18.18 11.71
C VAL A 61 -2.94 16.87 11.22
N THR A 62 -2.28 16.24 10.25
CA THR A 62 -2.68 14.95 9.69
C THR A 62 -1.62 13.90 10.03
N LEU A 63 -2.02 12.78 10.63
CA LEU A 63 -1.14 11.63 10.86
C LEU A 63 -1.30 10.62 9.71
N LEU A 64 -0.17 10.14 9.21
CA LEU A 64 -0.11 9.26 8.05
C LEU A 64 0.08 7.81 8.47
N ASP A 65 -0.57 6.87 7.78
CA ASP A 65 -0.20 5.45 7.89
C ASP A 65 1.09 5.13 7.11
N GLU A 66 1.56 3.89 7.19
CA GLU A 66 2.77 3.42 6.49
C GLU A 66 2.62 3.45 4.95
N ASN A 67 1.39 3.55 4.45
CA ASN A 67 1.08 3.73 3.03
C ASN A 67 0.86 5.21 2.69
N LYS A 68 1.17 6.15 3.59
CA LYS A 68 0.96 7.60 3.42
C LYS A 68 -0.52 8.00 3.25
N ASN A 69 -1.47 7.22 3.76
CA ASN A 69 -2.88 7.60 3.84
C ASN A 69 -3.13 8.52 5.03
N ARG A 70 -4.11 9.42 4.91
CA ARG A 70 -4.54 10.34 5.98
C ARG A 70 -5.37 9.59 7.02
N ALA A 71 -4.71 8.76 7.83
CA ALA A 71 -5.36 7.90 8.80
C ALA A 71 -6.01 8.66 9.96
N VAL A 72 -5.40 9.77 10.39
CA VAL A 72 -5.93 10.63 11.45
C VAL A 72 -5.87 12.07 11.00
N VAL A 73 -6.98 12.81 11.13
CA VAL A 73 -7.03 14.25 10.89
C VAL A 73 -7.36 14.95 12.21
N ILE A 74 -6.51 15.86 12.64
CA ILE A 74 -6.68 16.64 13.87
C ILE A 74 -6.87 18.10 13.48
N GLU A 75 -8.11 18.59 13.58
CA GLU A 75 -8.42 20.01 13.40
C GLU A 75 -8.04 20.76 14.69
N THR A 76 -7.34 21.89 14.54
CA THR A 76 -7.01 22.75 15.68
C THR A 76 -7.87 24.01 15.71
N LYS A 77 -8.09 24.52 16.92
CA LYS A 77 -8.75 25.81 17.16
C LYS A 77 -7.96 26.64 18.16
N ARG A 78 -8.21 27.97 18.14
CA ARG A 78 -7.62 28.87 19.15
C ARG A 78 -8.04 28.43 20.56
N PRO A 79 -7.17 28.55 21.58
CA PRO A 79 -7.47 28.07 22.93
C PRO A 79 -8.71 28.69 23.59
N ARG A 80 -9.06 29.94 23.24
CA ARG A 80 -10.30 30.58 23.70
C ARG A 80 -11.60 30.03 23.11
N GLU A 81 -11.54 29.25 22.03
CA GLU A 81 -12.76 28.74 21.38
C GLU A 81 -13.40 27.62 22.19
N ASP A 82 -14.73 27.66 22.32
CA ASP A 82 -15.51 26.63 22.99
C ASP A 82 -15.85 25.47 22.04
N LEU A 83 -15.17 24.33 22.21
CA LEU A 83 -15.35 23.14 21.38
C LEU A 83 -16.68 22.40 21.62
N SER A 84 -17.49 22.81 22.61
CA SER A 84 -18.84 22.28 22.78
C SER A 84 -19.81 22.80 21.70
N ALA A 85 -19.46 23.91 21.03
CA ALA A 85 -20.30 24.48 19.99
C ALA A 85 -20.40 23.56 18.75
N GLU A 86 -21.64 23.27 18.32
CA GLU A 86 -21.93 22.38 17.18
C GLU A 86 -21.18 22.78 15.90
N ARG A 87 -20.99 24.09 15.67
CA ARG A 87 -20.26 24.61 14.50
C ARG A 87 -18.87 23.98 14.35
N TRP A 88 -18.15 23.79 15.45
CA TRP A 88 -16.79 23.28 15.45
C TRP A 88 -16.77 21.76 15.29
N GLN A 89 -17.71 21.06 15.93
CA GLN A 89 -17.85 19.61 15.79
C GLN A 89 -18.33 19.20 14.39
N HIS A 90 -19.15 20.03 13.75
CA HIS A 90 -19.56 19.84 12.36
C HIS A 90 -18.40 20.09 11.39
N GLN A 91 -17.59 21.13 11.63
CA GLN A 91 -16.40 21.45 10.85
C GLN A 91 -15.27 20.40 11.00
N ALA A 92 -15.13 19.80 12.19
CA ALA A 92 -14.14 18.77 12.43
C ALA A 92 -14.31 17.60 11.46
N GLY A 93 -13.21 17.18 10.83
CA GLY A 93 -13.25 16.10 9.85
C GLY A 93 -13.74 16.50 8.46
N LYS A 94 -13.78 17.80 8.12
CA LYS A 94 -13.99 18.24 6.72
C LYS A 94 -12.95 17.66 5.75
N TYR A 95 -11.76 17.34 6.26
CA TYR A 95 -10.68 16.68 5.50
C TYR A 95 -10.64 15.17 5.66
N ALA A 96 -11.57 14.61 6.42
CA ALA A 96 -11.68 13.16 6.50
C ALA A 96 -12.00 12.65 5.10
N ASP A 97 -11.23 11.67 4.68
CA ASP A 97 -11.46 10.97 3.43
C ASP A 97 -11.77 9.50 3.72
N ALA A 98 -11.96 8.71 2.66
CA ALA A 98 -12.22 7.28 2.69
C ALA A 98 -11.30 6.44 3.61
N THR A 99 -10.09 6.94 3.88
CA THR A 99 -9.07 6.25 4.70
C THR A 99 -8.88 6.83 6.08
N THR A 100 -9.53 7.97 6.37
CA THR A 100 -9.49 8.57 7.69
C THR A 100 -10.26 7.70 8.66
N ARG A 101 -9.55 7.13 9.63
CA ARG A 101 -10.11 6.29 10.70
C ARG A 101 -10.51 7.12 11.90
N TYR A 102 -9.79 8.21 12.16
CA TYR A 102 -10.01 9.05 13.33
C TYR A 102 -9.99 10.53 12.99
N VAL A 103 -10.90 11.27 13.63
CA VAL A 103 -10.97 12.72 13.56
C VAL A 103 -10.77 13.27 14.97
N GLY A 104 -9.76 14.11 15.16
CA GLY A 104 -9.53 14.87 16.38
C GLY A 104 -9.98 16.32 16.23
N LEU A 105 -10.45 16.93 17.32
CA LEU A 105 -10.67 18.36 17.43
C LEU A 105 -10.09 18.84 18.75
N THR A 106 -9.18 19.82 18.73
CA THR A 106 -8.57 20.33 19.95
C THR A 106 -8.22 21.81 19.89
N ASN A 107 -8.23 22.45 21.05
CA ASN A 107 -7.81 23.83 21.26
C ASN A 107 -6.65 23.91 22.29
N GLY A 108 -6.01 22.77 22.57
CA GLY A 108 -4.96 22.64 23.60
C GLY A 108 -5.48 22.46 25.02
N TYR A 109 -6.73 22.79 25.29
CA TYR A 109 -7.37 22.64 26.61
C TYR A 109 -8.36 21.48 26.66
N ARG A 110 -9.09 21.26 25.57
CA ARG A 110 -10.02 20.15 25.38
C ARG A 110 -9.66 19.36 24.13
N PHE A 111 -9.90 18.07 24.15
CA PHE A 111 -9.67 17.18 23.00
C PHE A 111 -10.89 16.29 22.80
N LEU A 112 -11.51 16.37 21.63
CA LEU A 112 -12.55 15.46 21.19
C LEU A 112 -11.97 14.50 20.15
N LEU A 113 -12.33 13.23 20.25
CA LEU A 113 -11.92 12.18 19.32
C LEU A 113 -13.16 11.46 18.80
N TRP A 114 -13.28 11.35 17.48
CA TRP A 114 -14.24 10.48 16.81
C TRP A 114 -13.54 9.38 16.03
N GLU A 115 -14.11 8.18 16.06
CA GLU A 115 -13.82 7.13 15.09
C GLU A 115 -14.77 7.26 13.90
N VAL A 116 -14.25 7.12 12.69
CA VAL A 116 -15.02 7.13 11.45
C VAL A 116 -15.34 5.68 11.07
N ARG A 117 -16.62 5.34 11.04
CA ARG A 117 -17.13 4.03 10.57
C ARG A 117 -18.33 4.24 9.66
N ASP A 118 -18.32 3.61 8.49
CA ASP A 118 -19.43 3.64 7.51
C ASP A 118 -19.94 5.06 7.20
N GLY A 119 -19.01 6.01 7.04
CA GLY A 119 -19.32 7.42 6.79
C GLY A 119 -19.90 8.19 7.99
N LYS A 120 -20.00 7.55 9.17
CA LYS A 120 -20.47 8.15 10.42
C LYS A 120 -19.31 8.38 11.38
N ARG A 121 -19.43 9.42 12.21
CA ARG A 121 -18.49 9.72 13.30
C ARG A 121 -19.05 9.26 14.64
N LEU A 122 -18.37 8.32 15.30
CA LEU A 122 -18.69 7.86 16.65
C LEU A 122 -17.76 8.53 17.65
N LEU A 123 -18.30 9.33 18.56
CA LEU A 123 -17.50 10.00 19.60
C LEU A 123 -16.89 8.95 20.55
N LYS A 124 -15.58 9.00 20.73
CA LYS A 124 -14.80 8.08 21.57
C LYS A 124 -14.27 8.74 22.83
N ALA A 125 -13.90 10.01 22.74
CA ALA A 125 -13.37 10.76 23.87
C ALA A 125 -13.77 12.23 23.79
N ASP A 126 -13.98 12.83 24.95
CA ASP A 126 -14.25 14.24 25.15
C ASP A 126 -13.58 14.71 26.46
N ILE A 127 -12.30 15.08 26.34
CA ILE A 127 -11.41 15.25 27.48
C ILE A 127 -11.14 16.74 27.69
N ASP A 128 -11.53 17.29 28.84
CA ASP A 128 -11.15 18.64 29.28
C ASP A 128 -9.87 18.58 30.14
N PHE A 129 -8.71 18.61 29.49
CA PHE A 129 -7.42 18.60 30.15
C PHE A 129 -7.21 19.79 31.08
N ARG A 130 -7.73 20.97 30.73
CA ARG A 130 -7.57 22.17 31.57
C ARG A 130 -8.34 22.03 32.87
N ALA A 131 -9.54 21.45 32.85
CA ALA A 131 -10.26 21.10 34.07
C ALA A 131 -9.51 20.07 34.93
N LEU A 132 -8.92 19.04 34.33
CA LEU A 132 -8.08 18.05 35.04
C LEU A 132 -6.87 18.73 35.71
N ILE A 133 -6.17 19.59 34.98
CA ILE A 133 -4.98 20.33 35.46
C ILE A 133 -5.36 21.26 36.63
N LYS A 134 -6.42 22.07 36.48
CA LYS A 134 -6.91 22.97 37.54
C LYS A 134 -7.32 22.21 38.80
N ALA A 135 -7.92 21.03 38.65
CA ALA A 135 -8.27 20.14 39.74
C ALA A 135 -7.07 19.38 40.34
N LYS A 136 -5.85 19.61 39.86
CA LYS A 136 -4.61 18.90 40.25
C LYS A 136 -4.67 17.38 40.05
N ARG A 137 -5.50 16.93 39.10
CA ARG A 137 -5.67 15.52 38.68
C ARG A 137 -4.81 15.21 37.47
N VAL A 138 -3.50 15.29 37.68
CA VAL A 138 -2.46 15.24 36.62
C VAL A 138 -1.58 13.98 36.71
N SER A 139 -2.12 12.91 37.32
CA SER A 139 -1.58 11.55 37.28
C SER A 139 -2.74 10.55 37.22
N GLU A 140 -2.53 9.40 36.59
CA GLU A 140 -3.54 8.35 36.38
C GLU A 140 -4.21 7.92 37.69
N GLU A 141 -3.43 7.78 38.77
CA GLU A 141 -3.89 7.42 40.11
C GLU A 141 -4.89 8.42 40.73
N LYS A 142 -5.00 9.64 40.18
CA LYS A 142 -5.90 10.70 40.64
C LYS A 142 -7.12 10.87 39.74
N LEU A 143 -7.22 10.11 38.67
CA LEU A 143 -8.34 10.14 37.75
C LEU A 143 -9.43 9.14 38.16
N SER A 144 -10.66 9.47 37.81
CA SER A 144 -11.74 8.48 37.86
C SER A 144 -11.59 7.44 36.73
N PRO A 145 -12.17 6.24 36.87
CA PRO A 145 -12.15 5.24 35.80
C PRO A 145 -12.70 5.73 34.46
N ALA A 146 -13.71 6.60 34.48
CA ALA A 146 -14.28 7.20 33.27
C ALA A 146 -13.29 8.15 32.59
N GLU A 147 -12.54 8.95 33.35
CA GLU A 147 -11.51 9.83 32.80
C GLU A 147 -10.32 9.05 32.24
N VAL A 148 -9.90 7.99 32.93
CA VAL A 148 -8.88 7.05 32.44
C VAL A 148 -9.32 6.44 31.11
N ALA A 149 -10.56 5.93 31.02
CA ALA A 149 -11.09 5.32 29.81
C ALA A 149 -11.11 6.31 28.62
N GLN A 150 -11.49 7.57 28.86
CA GLN A 150 -11.47 8.59 27.80
C GLN A 150 -10.04 8.88 27.32
N ILE A 151 -9.07 8.99 28.22
CA ILE A 151 -7.67 9.21 27.83
C ILE A 151 -7.11 7.98 27.09
N LEU A 152 -7.40 6.77 27.56
CA LEU A 152 -6.99 5.53 26.88
C LEU A 152 -7.57 5.40 25.47
N ALA A 153 -8.74 6.00 25.17
CA ALA A 153 -9.25 6.02 23.81
C ALA A 153 -8.28 6.70 22.82
N LEU A 154 -7.39 7.59 23.28
CA LEU A 154 -6.34 8.20 22.46
C LEU A 154 -5.21 7.22 22.08
N GLU A 155 -5.10 6.05 22.72
CA GLU A 155 -4.14 5.01 22.31
C GLU A 155 -4.37 4.57 20.86
N SER A 156 -5.63 4.60 20.42
CA SER A 156 -6.01 4.31 19.03
C SER A 156 -5.34 5.20 17.97
N LEU A 157 -4.76 6.33 18.38
CA LEU A 157 -4.03 7.24 17.51
C LEU A 157 -2.54 6.90 17.38
N LYS A 158 -1.99 6.06 18.27
CA LYS A 158 -0.56 5.72 18.26
C LYS A 158 -0.14 5.14 16.92
N LYS A 159 1.10 5.41 16.53
CA LYS A 159 1.67 4.88 15.30
C LYS A 159 1.57 3.36 15.22
N GLU A 160 1.86 2.64 16.30
CA GLU A 160 1.77 1.17 16.35
C GLU A 160 0.37 0.64 16.02
N GLU A 161 -0.68 1.34 16.44
CA GLU A 161 -2.08 0.98 16.18
C GLU A 161 -2.53 1.33 14.75
N ILE A 162 -2.05 2.46 14.21
CA ILE A 162 -2.38 2.90 12.85
C ILE A 162 -1.60 2.11 11.79
N TRP A 163 -0.34 1.75 12.08
CA TRP A 163 0.57 1.03 11.21
C TRP A 163 0.50 -0.49 11.42
N ASN A 164 -0.52 -0.97 12.12
CA ASN A 164 -0.71 -2.39 12.41
C ASN A 164 -0.89 -3.19 11.09
N ALA A 165 0.01 -4.16 10.88
CA ALA A 165 0.01 -5.02 9.69
C ALA A 165 -1.19 -6.00 9.63
N GLU A 166 -1.89 -6.23 10.73
CA GLU A 166 -3.10 -7.07 10.77
C GLU A 166 -4.20 -6.54 9.84
N LYS A 167 -4.21 -5.23 9.53
CA LYS A 167 -5.17 -4.66 8.57
C LYS A 167 -5.07 -5.28 7.18
N TYR A 168 -3.89 -5.75 6.77
CA TYR A 168 -3.70 -6.49 5.52
C TYR A 168 -4.35 -7.89 5.55
N GLY A 169 -4.93 -8.29 6.67
CA GLY A 169 -5.81 -9.44 6.80
C GLY A 169 -7.27 -9.13 6.42
N ASN A 170 -7.70 -7.86 6.51
CA ASN A 170 -9.10 -7.45 6.44
C ASN A 170 -9.35 -6.64 5.16
N PHE A 171 -9.71 -7.29 4.06
CA PHE A 171 -9.90 -6.60 2.77
C PHE A 171 -11.27 -5.91 2.69
N ASP A 172 -12.33 -6.55 3.18
CA ASP A 172 -13.71 -6.10 3.15
C ASP A 172 -13.94 -4.83 3.97
N GLU A 173 -13.27 -4.69 5.12
CA GLU A 173 -13.35 -3.49 5.96
C GLU A 173 -12.96 -2.23 5.17
N TYR A 174 -12.11 -2.36 4.16
CA TYR A 174 -11.55 -1.26 3.39
C TYR A 174 -12.07 -1.20 1.95
N TYR A 175 -12.96 -2.10 1.54
CA TYR A 175 -13.39 -2.23 0.14
C TYR A 175 -14.12 -0.97 -0.38
N ALA A 176 -13.74 -0.54 -1.59
CA ALA A 176 -14.46 0.43 -2.43
C ALA A 176 -14.87 1.74 -1.72
N LYS A 177 -14.02 2.24 -0.82
CA LYS A 177 -14.26 3.51 -0.12
C LYS A 177 -13.92 4.76 -0.95
N ILE A 178 -13.14 4.59 -2.03
CA ILE A 178 -12.65 5.69 -2.87
C ILE A 178 -13.23 5.56 -4.28
N ASP A 179 -14.15 6.45 -4.66
CA ASP A 179 -14.73 6.47 -6.01
C ASP A 179 -13.77 7.11 -7.02
N ILE A 180 -13.29 6.33 -7.99
CA ILE A 180 -12.32 6.82 -8.99
C ILE A 180 -12.96 7.69 -10.06
N SER A 181 -14.29 7.76 -10.14
CA SER A 181 -14.99 8.66 -11.06
C SER A 181 -14.97 10.11 -10.58
N GLU A 182 -14.62 10.35 -9.31
CA GLU A 182 -14.38 11.68 -8.78
C GLU A 182 -12.91 12.07 -8.93
N ASP A 183 -12.62 13.33 -9.28
CA ASP A 183 -11.26 13.84 -9.48
C ASP A 183 -10.33 13.54 -8.27
N ALA A 184 -10.85 13.72 -7.06
CA ALA A 184 -10.08 13.44 -5.83
C ALA A 184 -9.75 11.96 -5.66
N GLY A 185 -10.68 11.06 -6.02
CA GLY A 185 -10.45 9.62 -5.98
C GLY A 185 -9.51 9.15 -7.10
N PHE A 186 -9.61 9.75 -8.28
CA PHE A 186 -8.72 9.51 -9.40
C PHE A 186 -7.27 9.89 -9.10
N GLU A 187 -7.01 11.14 -8.66
CA GLU A 187 -5.64 11.59 -8.35
C GLU A 187 -5.03 10.72 -7.25
N ARG A 188 -5.85 10.30 -6.28
CA ARG A 188 -5.43 9.38 -5.24
C ARG A 188 -5.07 7.99 -5.76
N LEU A 189 -5.79 7.47 -6.75
CA LEU A 189 -5.42 6.22 -7.40
C LEU A 189 -4.05 6.35 -8.06
N ILE A 190 -3.79 7.46 -8.78
CA ILE A 190 -2.49 7.72 -9.41
C ILE A 190 -1.37 7.78 -8.36
N ASP A 191 -1.57 8.50 -7.25
CA ASP A 191 -0.61 8.55 -6.15
C ASP A 191 -0.32 7.16 -5.57
N ARG A 192 -1.36 6.34 -5.40
CA ARG A 192 -1.20 4.97 -4.88
C ARG A 192 -0.54 4.03 -5.87
N LEU A 193 -0.82 4.14 -7.16
CA LEU A 193 -0.13 3.37 -8.20
C LEU A 193 1.35 3.74 -8.25
N ASN A 194 1.69 5.04 -8.13
CA ASN A 194 3.07 5.50 -8.05
C ASN A 194 3.79 4.97 -6.80
N TYR A 195 3.14 4.99 -5.64
CA TYR A 195 3.68 4.40 -4.41
C TYR A 195 3.89 2.89 -4.55
N ILE A 196 2.89 2.16 -5.06
CA ILE A 196 3.00 0.73 -5.30
C ILE A 196 4.20 0.42 -6.22
N ALA A 197 4.33 1.17 -7.32
CA ALA A 197 5.39 0.96 -8.28
C ALA A 197 6.78 1.28 -7.70
N ASN A 198 6.94 2.45 -7.07
CA ASN A 198 8.24 3.00 -6.72
C ASN A 198 8.75 2.57 -5.35
N ASP A 199 7.85 2.29 -4.40
CA ASP A 199 8.16 2.02 -3.00
C ASP A 199 7.90 0.56 -2.61
N LEU A 200 6.82 -0.06 -3.10
CA LEU A 200 6.51 -1.46 -2.76
C LEU A 200 7.19 -2.46 -3.70
N LEU A 201 7.01 -2.30 -5.01
CA LEU A 201 7.46 -3.28 -6.00
C LEU A 201 8.90 -3.05 -6.45
N ARG A 202 9.37 -1.80 -6.53
CA ARG A 202 10.69 -1.49 -7.11
C ARG A 202 11.82 -2.25 -6.44
N GLN A 203 11.92 -2.17 -5.11
CA GLN A 203 12.99 -2.83 -4.37
C GLN A 203 12.94 -4.35 -4.57
N TYR A 204 11.77 -4.94 -4.36
CA TYR A 204 11.54 -6.36 -4.60
C TYR A 204 11.98 -6.79 -6.02
N THR A 205 11.54 -6.06 -7.05
CA THR A 205 11.89 -6.42 -8.43
C THR A 205 13.37 -6.28 -8.73
N TYR A 206 14.10 -5.36 -8.09
CA TYR A 206 15.54 -5.25 -8.30
C TYR A 206 16.30 -6.40 -7.66
N ASP A 207 15.91 -6.80 -6.46
CA ASP A 207 16.52 -7.92 -5.74
C ASP A 207 16.21 -9.25 -6.45
N ALA A 208 14.95 -9.44 -6.85
CA ALA A 208 14.54 -10.59 -7.65
C ALA A 208 15.24 -10.62 -9.01
N PHE A 209 15.46 -9.46 -9.65
CA PHE A 209 16.16 -9.42 -10.94
C PHE A 209 17.57 -9.95 -10.81
N ASP A 210 18.33 -9.51 -9.80
CA ASP A 210 19.71 -9.96 -9.59
C ASP A 210 19.78 -11.47 -9.33
N GLU A 211 18.86 -11.99 -8.52
CA GLU A 211 18.74 -13.43 -8.27
C GLU A 211 18.46 -14.20 -9.57
N TYR A 212 17.44 -13.78 -10.32
CA TYR A 212 17.02 -14.48 -11.53
C TYR A 212 18.04 -14.35 -12.66
N TYR A 213 18.69 -13.20 -12.80
CA TYR A 213 19.77 -12.98 -13.76
C TYR A 213 20.94 -13.92 -13.49
N ALA A 214 21.42 -13.95 -12.24
CA ALA A 214 22.52 -14.83 -11.85
C ALA A 214 22.15 -16.32 -12.03
N GLY A 215 20.95 -16.72 -11.60
CA GLY A 215 20.45 -18.07 -11.75
C GLY A 215 20.32 -18.51 -13.21
N TYR A 216 19.78 -17.64 -14.07
CA TYR A 216 19.62 -17.93 -15.49
C TYR A 216 20.95 -17.97 -16.25
N GLU A 217 21.89 -17.07 -15.95
CA GLU A 217 23.23 -17.12 -16.56
C GLU A 217 24.02 -18.37 -16.15
N GLN A 218 23.84 -18.84 -14.90
CA GLN A 218 24.41 -20.12 -14.49
C GLN A 218 23.77 -21.30 -15.22
N TYR A 219 22.45 -21.29 -15.40
CA TYR A 219 21.73 -22.27 -16.21
C TYR A 219 22.25 -22.32 -17.65
N ARG A 220 22.40 -21.18 -18.32
CA ARG A 220 22.91 -21.10 -19.70
C ARG A 220 24.30 -21.69 -19.84
N ARG A 221 25.18 -21.44 -18.86
CA ARG A 221 26.54 -21.98 -18.81
C ARG A 221 26.53 -23.51 -18.69
N GLU A 222 25.81 -24.04 -17.71
CA GLU A 222 25.74 -25.50 -17.49
C GLU A 222 25.12 -26.22 -18.69
N ILE A 223 24.05 -25.67 -19.28
CA ILE A 223 23.46 -26.25 -20.50
C ILE A 223 24.42 -26.14 -21.70
N GLY A 224 25.17 -25.05 -21.84
CA GLY A 224 26.18 -24.89 -22.90
C GLY A 224 27.31 -25.93 -22.79
N GLU A 225 27.78 -26.21 -21.58
CA GLU A 225 28.75 -27.27 -21.30
C GLU A 225 28.19 -28.65 -21.67
N ILE A 226 26.94 -28.94 -21.27
CA ILE A 226 26.27 -30.19 -21.61
C ILE A 226 26.10 -30.36 -23.13
N GLN A 227 25.71 -29.28 -23.84
CA GLN A 227 25.58 -29.30 -25.29
C GLN A 227 26.92 -29.53 -26.00
N THR A 228 28.02 -29.01 -25.45
CA THR A 228 29.37 -29.26 -25.97
C THR A 228 29.74 -30.74 -25.81
N ILE A 229 29.53 -31.31 -24.61
CA ILE A 229 29.74 -32.74 -24.34
C ILE A 229 28.92 -33.62 -25.28
N LYS A 230 27.66 -33.26 -25.57
CA LYS A 230 26.82 -33.99 -26.54
C LYS A 230 27.39 -34.02 -27.94
N ARG A 231 27.95 -32.91 -28.41
CA ARG A 231 28.54 -32.81 -29.76
C ARG A 231 29.80 -33.66 -29.90
N GLU A 232 30.54 -33.85 -28.82
CA GLU A 232 31.80 -34.59 -28.81
C GLU A 232 31.64 -36.11 -28.58
N ASN A 233 30.44 -36.58 -28.21
CA ASN A 233 30.25 -37.94 -27.70
C ASN A 233 29.30 -38.80 -28.56
N ASN A 234 29.81 -39.89 -29.15
CA ASN A 234 29.06 -40.79 -30.05
C ASN A 234 28.56 -42.10 -29.39
N ASN A 235 28.65 -42.24 -28.06
CA ASN A 235 28.30 -43.48 -27.35
C ASN A 235 26.87 -43.46 -26.77
N ARG A 236 26.12 -44.55 -26.95
CA ARG A 236 24.72 -44.71 -26.50
C ARG A 236 24.56 -44.78 -24.97
N LYS A 237 25.55 -45.33 -24.24
CA LYS A 237 25.51 -45.38 -22.75
C LYS A 237 25.76 -44.01 -22.13
N SER A 238 26.67 -43.20 -22.70
CA SER A 238 26.91 -41.83 -22.25
C SER A 238 25.72 -40.91 -22.57
N ALA A 239 24.98 -41.15 -23.65
CA ALA A 239 23.78 -40.38 -23.97
C ALA A 239 22.69 -40.43 -22.86
N ALA A 240 22.49 -41.59 -22.22
CA ALA A 240 21.52 -41.73 -21.13
C ALA A 240 21.96 -41.00 -19.85
N GLU A 241 23.26 -40.96 -19.56
CA GLU A 241 23.82 -40.23 -18.42
C GLU A 241 23.71 -38.72 -18.66
N ILE A 242 24.05 -38.25 -19.86
CA ILE A 242 23.92 -36.85 -20.26
C ILE A 242 22.46 -36.37 -20.12
N ALA A 243 21.48 -37.16 -20.59
CA ALA A 243 20.06 -36.82 -20.46
C ALA A 243 19.61 -36.70 -19.00
N LYS A 244 20.15 -37.53 -18.09
CA LYS A 244 19.88 -37.41 -16.64
C LYS A 244 20.47 -36.13 -16.06
N PHE A 245 21.68 -35.74 -16.50
CA PHE A 245 22.28 -34.48 -16.09
C PHE A 245 21.46 -33.28 -16.57
N GLU A 246 20.99 -33.28 -17.82
CA GLU A 246 20.09 -32.24 -18.34
C GLU A 246 18.83 -32.11 -17.50
N LEU A 247 18.12 -33.22 -17.26
CA LEU A 247 16.90 -33.20 -16.44
C LEU A 247 17.15 -32.66 -15.03
N LYS A 248 18.30 -33.00 -14.44
CA LYS A 248 18.71 -32.49 -13.12
C LYS A 248 19.01 -30.99 -13.18
N THR A 249 19.68 -30.52 -14.22
CA THR A 249 19.99 -29.10 -14.42
C THR A 249 18.71 -28.31 -14.68
N GLU A 250 17.81 -28.78 -15.55
CA GLU A 250 16.49 -28.18 -15.77
C GLU A 250 15.68 -28.09 -14.47
N GLY A 251 15.65 -29.16 -13.66
CA GLY A 251 14.99 -29.14 -12.36
C GLY A 251 15.63 -28.16 -11.37
N LYS A 252 16.97 -28.08 -11.33
CA LYS A 252 17.73 -27.16 -10.46
C LYS A 252 17.44 -25.69 -10.78
N TYR A 253 17.30 -25.34 -12.06
CA TYR A 253 17.11 -23.96 -12.52
C TYR A 253 15.68 -23.64 -12.97
N ALA A 254 14.72 -24.53 -12.68
CA ALA A 254 13.32 -24.36 -13.10
C ALA A 254 12.73 -23.01 -12.67
N LYS A 255 13.09 -22.52 -11.47
CA LYS A 255 12.71 -21.18 -10.95
C LYS A 255 13.09 -20.06 -11.93
N TYR A 256 14.25 -20.14 -12.58
CA TYR A 256 14.79 -19.06 -13.40
C TYR A 256 14.46 -19.18 -14.89
N ALA A 257 13.75 -20.25 -15.29
CA ALA A 257 13.48 -20.54 -16.70
C ALA A 257 12.69 -19.42 -17.42
N SER A 258 11.84 -18.70 -16.69
CA SER A 258 11.07 -17.56 -17.18
C SER A 258 11.96 -16.36 -17.54
N PHE A 259 13.14 -16.23 -16.93
CA PHE A 259 14.03 -15.09 -17.10
C PHE A 259 14.65 -15.00 -18.49
N LYS A 260 14.54 -16.04 -19.32
CA LYS A 260 14.77 -15.97 -20.77
C LYS A 260 14.03 -14.80 -21.44
N GLY A 261 12.90 -14.39 -20.85
CA GLY A 261 12.12 -13.23 -21.26
C GLY A 261 12.94 -11.93 -21.27
N PHE A 262 13.86 -11.74 -20.33
CA PHE A 262 14.74 -10.56 -20.32
C PHE A 262 15.56 -10.43 -21.61
N HIS A 263 16.15 -11.53 -22.09
CA HIS A 263 16.94 -11.50 -23.32
C HIS A 263 16.06 -11.27 -24.56
N ILE A 264 14.87 -11.86 -24.60
CA ILE A 264 13.89 -11.60 -25.67
C ILE A 264 13.51 -10.13 -25.66
N TRP A 265 13.16 -9.59 -24.49
CA TRP A 265 12.81 -8.18 -24.29
C TRP A 265 13.93 -7.24 -24.72
N LYS A 266 15.18 -7.54 -24.33
CA LYS A 266 16.37 -6.74 -24.67
C LYS A 266 16.59 -6.68 -26.18
N ALA A 267 16.35 -7.78 -26.90
CA ALA A 267 16.45 -7.86 -28.36
C ALA A 267 15.29 -7.11 -29.05
N VAL A 268 14.04 -7.35 -28.68
CA VAL A 268 12.88 -6.72 -29.34
C VAL A 268 12.72 -5.24 -29.03
N SER A 269 13.31 -4.77 -27.92
CA SER A 269 13.33 -3.35 -27.54
C SER A 269 14.50 -2.57 -28.13
N ASP A 270 15.37 -3.19 -28.94
CA ASP A 270 16.59 -2.59 -29.49
C ASP A 270 17.52 -2.00 -28.40
N ARG A 271 17.71 -2.77 -27.32
CA ARG A 271 18.51 -2.36 -26.15
C ARG A 271 19.76 -3.21 -25.92
N GLU A 272 20.18 -3.97 -26.94
CA GLU A 272 21.38 -4.82 -26.85
C GLU A 272 22.65 -4.02 -26.60
N SER A 273 22.74 -2.80 -27.14
CA SER A 273 23.87 -1.88 -26.98
C SER A 273 23.84 -1.05 -25.68
N LYS A 274 22.78 -1.16 -24.89
CA LYS A 274 22.62 -0.41 -23.64
C LYS A 274 23.30 -1.11 -22.46
N GLU A 275 23.72 -0.32 -21.49
CA GLU A 275 24.32 -0.82 -20.25
C GLU A 275 23.34 -1.72 -19.49
N ASP A 276 23.87 -2.74 -18.80
CA ASP A 276 23.04 -3.72 -18.12
C ASP A 276 22.24 -3.12 -16.96
N ASP A 277 22.80 -2.13 -16.25
CA ASP A 277 22.08 -1.39 -15.21
C ASP A 277 20.92 -0.58 -15.77
N GLU A 278 21.10 0.08 -16.92
CA GLU A 278 20.02 0.81 -17.60
C GLU A 278 18.92 -0.18 -18.05
N ASN A 279 19.31 -1.34 -18.58
CA ASN A 279 18.38 -2.38 -18.99
C ASN A 279 17.61 -3.00 -17.81
N LYS A 280 18.28 -3.24 -16.68
CA LYS A 280 17.65 -3.69 -15.43
C LYS A 280 16.56 -2.72 -15.00
N GLN A 281 16.89 -1.42 -14.93
CA GLN A 281 15.94 -0.39 -14.49
C GLN A 281 14.69 -0.36 -15.37
N VAL A 282 14.86 -0.31 -16.70
CA VAL A 282 13.73 -0.25 -17.63
C VAL A 282 12.93 -1.55 -17.63
N PHE A 283 13.58 -2.72 -17.64
CA PHE A 283 12.90 -4.01 -17.63
C PHE A 283 12.06 -4.22 -16.37
N CYS A 284 12.61 -3.91 -15.20
CA CYS A 284 11.88 -4.03 -13.93
C CYS A 284 10.69 -3.07 -13.90
N LYS A 285 10.87 -1.83 -14.33
CA LYS A 285 9.80 -0.84 -14.44
C LYS A 285 8.67 -1.31 -15.36
N GLU A 286 9.00 -1.76 -16.58
CA GLU A 286 8.01 -2.29 -17.53
C GLU A 286 7.30 -3.54 -16.96
N SER A 287 8.00 -4.39 -16.19
CA SER A 287 7.41 -5.57 -15.54
C SER A 287 6.38 -5.19 -14.46
N ILE A 288 6.69 -4.20 -13.62
CA ILE A 288 5.77 -3.64 -12.61
C ILE A 288 4.53 -3.08 -13.29
N TYR A 289 4.73 -2.38 -14.40
CA TYR A 289 3.67 -1.77 -15.17
C TYR A 289 2.71 -2.77 -15.80
N VAL A 290 3.22 -3.89 -16.32
CA VAL A 290 2.37 -5.00 -16.77
C VAL A 290 1.56 -5.60 -15.63
N LEU A 291 2.20 -5.83 -14.48
CA LEU A 291 1.52 -6.34 -13.29
C LEU A 291 0.36 -5.43 -12.89
N LEU A 292 0.60 -4.14 -12.72
CA LEU A 292 -0.44 -3.20 -12.29
C LEU A 292 -1.53 -3.01 -13.35
N SER A 293 -1.18 -2.97 -14.63
CA SER A 293 -2.15 -2.87 -15.73
C SER A 293 -3.10 -4.06 -15.75
N ARG A 294 -2.57 -5.27 -15.54
CA ARG A 294 -3.36 -6.50 -15.45
C ARG A 294 -4.24 -6.55 -14.21
N LEU A 295 -3.75 -6.08 -13.06
CA LEU A 295 -4.54 -5.98 -11.84
C LEU A 295 -5.69 -4.99 -12.01
N LEU A 296 -5.41 -3.79 -12.53
CA LEU A 296 -6.43 -2.78 -12.80
C LEU A 296 -7.49 -3.28 -13.77
N PHE A 297 -7.10 -3.92 -14.87
CA PHE A 297 -8.05 -4.50 -15.82
C PHE A 297 -8.97 -5.53 -15.15
N ILE A 298 -8.44 -6.40 -14.29
CA ILE A 298 -9.26 -7.36 -13.54
C ILE A 298 -10.20 -6.61 -12.59
N ARG A 299 -9.71 -5.61 -11.87
CA ARG A 299 -10.53 -4.79 -10.97
C ARG A 299 -11.70 -4.13 -11.68
N PHE A 300 -11.45 -3.50 -12.82
CA PHE A 300 -12.49 -2.96 -13.68
C PHE A 300 -13.50 -4.03 -14.09
N CYS A 301 -13.03 -5.18 -14.55
CA CYS A 301 -13.92 -6.26 -14.98
C CYS A 301 -14.75 -6.84 -13.82
N GLU A 302 -14.19 -6.98 -12.62
CA GLU A 302 -14.88 -7.50 -11.44
C GLU A 302 -15.94 -6.52 -10.93
N ASP A 303 -15.61 -5.23 -10.80
CA ASP A 303 -16.54 -4.21 -10.30
C ASP A 303 -17.64 -3.87 -11.34
N ARG A 304 -17.38 -4.09 -12.64
CA ARG A 304 -18.39 -4.01 -13.72
C ARG A 304 -19.19 -5.30 -13.93
N GLY A 305 -18.92 -6.36 -13.18
CA GLY A 305 -19.60 -7.65 -13.28
C GLY A 305 -19.27 -8.47 -14.54
N LEU A 306 -18.18 -8.14 -15.24
CA LEU A 306 -17.66 -8.89 -16.39
C LEU A 306 -16.87 -10.14 -15.94
N LEU A 307 -16.25 -10.08 -14.75
CA LEU A 307 -15.59 -11.22 -14.11
C LEU A 307 -16.22 -11.52 -12.75
N LYS A 308 -16.15 -12.80 -12.36
CA LYS A 308 -16.41 -13.18 -10.97
C LYS A 308 -15.30 -12.61 -10.08
N LYS A 309 -15.70 -12.07 -8.94
CA LYS A 309 -14.84 -11.48 -7.92
C LYS A 309 -13.85 -12.49 -7.33
N LYS A 310 -12.56 -12.21 -7.52
CA LYS A 310 -11.41 -12.96 -7.00
C LYS A 310 -10.42 -12.06 -6.27
N ILE A 311 -10.10 -10.88 -6.82
CA ILE A 311 -9.21 -9.90 -6.16
C ILE A 311 -9.97 -8.71 -5.58
N SER A 312 -11.29 -8.83 -5.46
CA SER A 312 -12.21 -7.80 -4.96
C SER A 312 -13.28 -8.37 -4.06
N ASN A 313 -13.80 -7.53 -3.15
CA ASN A 313 -15.11 -7.65 -2.48
C ASN A 313 -15.50 -9.07 -2.05
N GLY A 314 -14.96 -9.54 -0.94
CA GLY A 314 -15.14 -10.90 -0.41
C GLY A 314 -14.54 -12.02 -1.27
N GLY A 315 -14.15 -11.73 -2.52
CA GLY A 315 -13.52 -12.71 -3.41
C GLY A 315 -12.12 -13.09 -2.97
N ILE A 316 -11.36 -12.13 -2.48
CA ILE A 316 -10.00 -12.35 -2.00
C ILE A 316 -9.99 -13.07 -0.67
N GLU A 317 -10.88 -12.71 0.26
CA GLU A 317 -11.08 -13.42 1.53
C GLU A 317 -11.45 -14.88 1.29
N ARG A 318 -12.48 -15.12 0.47
CA ARG A 318 -12.92 -16.48 0.14
C ARG A 318 -11.79 -17.31 -0.45
N LEU A 319 -11.04 -16.76 -1.41
CA LEU A 319 -9.92 -17.49 -2.02
C LEU A 319 -8.78 -17.70 -1.02
N ARG A 320 -8.52 -16.75 -0.12
CA ARG A 320 -7.51 -16.94 0.94
C ARG A 320 -7.89 -18.09 1.87
N GLU A 321 -9.13 -18.14 2.34
CA GLU A 321 -9.65 -19.23 3.17
C GLU A 321 -9.56 -20.58 2.44
N GLU A 322 -10.00 -20.64 1.18
CA GLU A 322 -9.94 -21.86 0.35
C GLU A 322 -8.50 -22.33 0.07
N LEU A 323 -7.53 -21.42 0.01
CA LEU A 323 -6.13 -21.70 -0.29
C LEU A 323 -5.25 -21.88 0.95
N GLU A 324 -5.70 -21.46 2.14
CA GLU A 324 -4.98 -21.67 3.39
C GLU A 324 -4.97 -23.16 3.82
N GLU A 325 -6.05 -23.91 3.56
CA GLU A 325 -6.12 -25.33 3.93
C GLU A 325 -5.14 -26.24 3.15
N PRO A 326 -4.92 -26.08 1.83
CA PRO A 326 -4.06 -26.98 1.06
C PRO A 326 -2.57 -26.57 1.04
N LEU A 327 -2.24 -25.30 1.30
CA LEU A 327 -0.88 -24.76 1.22
C LEU A 327 -0.27 -24.74 2.63
N THR A 328 0.53 -25.74 2.98
CA THR A 328 1.33 -25.74 4.22
C THR A 328 2.40 -24.64 4.16
N GLY A 329 2.02 -23.41 4.45
CA GLY A 329 2.87 -22.22 4.45
C GLY A 329 2.22 -21.04 3.74
N SER A 330 1.96 -19.97 4.48
CA SER A 330 1.30 -18.73 4.04
C SER A 330 2.05 -17.93 2.96
N SER A 331 3.13 -18.45 2.39
CA SER A 331 4.08 -17.74 1.54
C SER A 331 3.74 -17.74 0.04
N ASN A 332 2.56 -18.20 -0.38
CA ASN A 332 2.14 -18.25 -1.79
C ASN A 332 0.63 -18.01 -2.00
N ILE A 333 -0.09 -17.52 -0.99
CA ILE A 333 -1.55 -17.41 -1.06
C ILE A 333 -1.94 -16.34 -2.09
N TYR A 334 -1.41 -15.12 -1.97
CA TYR A 334 -1.75 -14.00 -2.85
C TYR A 334 -1.26 -14.22 -4.28
N LYS A 335 -0.14 -14.91 -4.43
CA LYS A 335 0.31 -15.39 -5.74
C LYS A 335 -0.69 -16.35 -6.37
N SER A 336 -1.21 -17.31 -5.61
CA SER A 336 -2.20 -18.28 -6.10
C SER A 336 -3.52 -17.59 -6.45
N VAL A 337 -3.95 -16.63 -5.63
CA VAL A 337 -5.09 -15.74 -5.92
C VAL A 337 -4.87 -15.03 -7.26
N LEU A 338 -3.68 -14.45 -7.49
CA LEU A 338 -3.34 -13.76 -8.73
C LEU A 338 -3.42 -14.70 -9.95
N GLN A 339 -2.87 -15.91 -9.84
CA GLN A 339 -2.91 -16.90 -10.92
C GLN A 339 -4.34 -17.32 -11.28
N LEU A 340 -5.20 -17.52 -10.27
CA LEU A 340 -6.62 -17.79 -10.48
C LEU A 340 -7.34 -16.61 -11.14
N ALA A 341 -7.01 -15.38 -10.73
CA ALA A 341 -7.55 -14.16 -11.31
C ALA A 341 -7.18 -14.04 -12.79
N TYR A 342 -5.90 -14.21 -13.12
CA TYR A 342 -5.40 -14.20 -14.50
C TYR A 342 -6.05 -15.30 -15.34
N GLY A 343 -6.23 -16.50 -14.79
CA GLY A 343 -6.94 -17.59 -15.45
C GLY A 343 -8.37 -17.23 -15.84
N GLY A 344 -9.09 -16.44 -15.02
CA GLY A 344 -10.41 -15.92 -15.38
C GLY A 344 -10.36 -14.84 -16.45
N ALA A 345 -9.42 -13.90 -16.30
CA ALA A 345 -9.27 -12.75 -17.20
C ALA A 345 -8.87 -13.14 -18.62
N LYS A 346 -8.16 -14.26 -18.81
CA LYS A 346 -7.86 -14.86 -20.11
C LYS A 346 -9.09 -15.09 -20.99
N ASN A 347 -10.25 -15.34 -20.40
CA ASN A 347 -11.49 -15.55 -21.17
C ASN A 347 -12.04 -14.25 -21.77
N ILE A 348 -11.60 -13.09 -21.26
CA ILE A 348 -11.98 -11.77 -21.79
C ILE A 348 -10.90 -11.26 -22.74
N TYR A 349 -9.64 -11.29 -22.31
CA TYR A 349 -8.52 -10.77 -23.08
C TYR A 349 -7.33 -11.72 -23.07
N TYR A 350 -7.43 -12.80 -23.87
CA TYR A 350 -6.45 -13.88 -23.90
C TYR A 350 -5.00 -13.40 -24.02
N HIS A 351 -4.70 -12.64 -25.09
CA HIS A 351 -3.34 -12.16 -25.40
C HIS A 351 -2.69 -11.38 -24.25
N PHE A 352 -3.47 -10.57 -23.53
CA PHE A 352 -2.93 -9.77 -22.44
C PHE A 352 -2.49 -10.60 -21.24
N TYR A 353 -3.12 -11.76 -21.01
CA TYR A 353 -2.83 -12.64 -19.88
C TYR A 353 -2.07 -13.93 -20.26
N GLU A 354 -1.62 -14.07 -21.51
CA GLU A 354 -0.81 -15.21 -21.93
C GLU A 354 0.46 -15.36 -21.09
N LYS A 355 0.83 -16.60 -20.76
CA LYS A 355 2.04 -16.93 -19.96
C LYS A 355 3.37 -16.71 -20.69
N ASN A 356 3.32 -16.32 -21.97
CA ASN A 356 4.50 -16.18 -22.81
C ASN A 356 5.00 -14.73 -22.90
N ASN A 357 4.49 -13.83 -22.06
CA ASN A 357 4.96 -12.46 -22.02
C ASN A 357 6.39 -12.42 -21.44
N PRO A 358 7.37 -11.80 -22.14
CA PRO A 358 8.75 -11.65 -21.64
C PRO A 358 8.86 -10.98 -20.26
N LEU A 359 7.84 -10.23 -19.82
CA LEU A 359 7.79 -9.51 -18.56
C LEU A 359 7.19 -10.35 -17.40
N ASP A 360 6.75 -11.58 -17.66
CA ASP A 360 6.21 -12.52 -16.65
C ASP A 360 7.30 -13.40 -16.05
N TRP A 361 8.33 -12.77 -15.47
CA TRP A 361 9.52 -13.49 -14.99
C TRP A 361 9.49 -13.82 -13.49
N TYR A 362 8.73 -13.08 -12.67
CA TYR A 362 8.67 -13.20 -11.20
C TYR A 362 7.70 -14.28 -10.70
N GLU A 363 7.42 -15.33 -11.48
CA GLU A 363 6.35 -16.30 -11.20
C GLU A 363 6.69 -17.37 -10.14
N THR A 364 7.88 -17.39 -9.53
CA THR A 364 8.32 -18.51 -8.68
C THR A 364 9.00 -18.12 -7.37
N GLY A 365 8.52 -18.71 -6.27
CA GLY A 365 9.27 -18.96 -5.04
C GLY A 365 9.97 -17.79 -4.35
N ASP A 366 9.20 -16.95 -3.66
CA ASP A 366 9.65 -16.26 -2.44
C ASP A 366 8.42 -15.77 -1.65
N GLY A 367 8.46 -15.86 -0.31
CA GLY A 367 7.38 -15.31 0.54
C GLY A 367 7.35 -13.78 0.54
N GLU A 368 8.35 -13.14 -0.05
CA GLU A 368 8.45 -11.69 -0.18
C GLU A 368 7.47 -11.15 -1.22
N LEU A 369 7.39 -11.75 -2.40
CA LEU A 369 6.39 -11.44 -3.41
C LEU A 369 5.00 -11.56 -2.83
N ASP A 370 4.71 -12.63 -2.09
CA ASP A 370 3.39 -12.84 -1.49
C ASP A 370 3.04 -11.74 -0.48
N ARG A 371 4.02 -11.31 0.33
CA ARG A 371 3.87 -10.17 1.25
C ARG A 371 3.64 -8.86 0.51
N VAL A 372 4.36 -8.61 -0.58
CA VAL A 372 4.20 -7.39 -1.38
C VAL A 372 2.86 -7.40 -2.11
N LEU A 373 2.49 -8.52 -2.74
CA LEU A 373 1.20 -8.72 -3.41
C LEU A 373 0.03 -8.52 -2.44
N ASN A 374 0.13 -8.99 -1.19
CA ASN A 374 -0.88 -8.70 -0.17
C ASN A 374 -1.15 -7.19 -0.07
N LYS A 375 -0.09 -6.39 0.15
CA LYS A 375 -0.21 -4.93 0.29
C LYS A 375 -0.73 -4.27 -0.99
N VAL A 376 -0.29 -4.72 -2.15
CA VAL A 376 -0.75 -4.21 -3.46
C VAL A 376 -2.24 -4.47 -3.62
N LEU A 377 -2.69 -5.72 -3.45
CA LEU A 377 -4.09 -6.09 -3.60
C LEU A 377 -4.95 -5.37 -2.57
N TRP A 378 -4.49 -5.27 -1.32
CA TRP A 378 -5.22 -4.58 -0.26
C TRP A 378 -5.39 -3.09 -0.56
N THR A 379 -4.34 -2.45 -1.10
CA THR A 379 -4.39 -1.04 -1.50
C THR A 379 -5.37 -0.84 -2.66
N LEU A 380 -5.31 -1.68 -3.70
CA LEU A 380 -6.23 -1.58 -4.84
C LEU A 380 -7.68 -1.87 -4.44
N ASN A 381 -7.91 -2.69 -3.41
CA ASN A 381 -9.26 -3.01 -2.95
C ASN A 381 -10.02 -1.80 -2.38
N GLN A 382 -9.30 -0.73 -2.00
CA GLN A 382 -9.90 0.50 -1.47
C GLN A 382 -10.65 1.33 -2.50
N PHE A 383 -10.39 1.08 -3.78
CA PHE A 383 -10.94 1.86 -4.88
C PHE A 383 -12.18 1.18 -5.48
N ASP A 384 -13.21 1.98 -5.73
CA ASP A 384 -14.42 1.57 -6.44
C ASP A 384 -14.23 1.85 -7.93
N PHE A 385 -14.15 0.78 -8.74
CA PHE A 385 -14.03 0.89 -10.20
C PHE A 385 -15.38 0.77 -10.93
N SER A 386 -16.50 0.65 -10.22
CA SER A 386 -17.82 0.39 -10.80
C SER A 386 -18.34 1.52 -11.69
N LYS A 387 -17.97 2.77 -11.39
CA LYS A 387 -18.42 3.98 -12.12
C LYS A 387 -17.38 4.55 -13.08
N GLY A 388 -16.11 4.16 -13.01
CA GLY A 388 -15.04 4.70 -13.86
C GLY A 388 -15.28 4.36 -15.33
N ASP A 389 -15.57 5.35 -16.17
CA ASP A 389 -15.87 5.17 -17.59
C ASP A 389 -14.61 5.00 -18.47
N ARG A 390 -14.80 4.94 -19.79
CA ARG A 390 -13.69 4.76 -20.75
C ARG A 390 -12.66 5.89 -20.66
N GLU A 391 -13.09 7.10 -20.32
CA GLU A 391 -12.23 8.28 -20.20
C GLU A 391 -11.35 8.16 -18.94
N VAL A 392 -11.94 7.76 -17.81
CA VAL A 392 -11.21 7.49 -16.57
C VAL A 392 -10.16 6.39 -16.78
N VAL A 393 -10.54 5.29 -17.45
CA VAL A 393 -9.60 4.21 -17.80
C VAL A 393 -8.47 4.76 -18.67
N GLY A 394 -8.79 5.47 -19.76
CA GLY A 394 -7.79 6.06 -20.66
C GLY A 394 -6.81 7.00 -19.94
N LYS A 395 -7.32 7.86 -19.05
CA LYS A 395 -6.52 8.79 -18.24
C LYS A 395 -5.60 8.08 -17.25
N ILE A 396 -6.03 6.97 -16.64
CA ILE A 396 -5.14 6.16 -15.77
C ILE A 396 -3.95 5.69 -16.60
N TYR A 397 -4.22 5.05 -17.74
CA TYR A 397 -3.16 4.54 -18.61
C TYR A 397 -2.29 5.67 -19.19
N GLU A 398 -2.83 6.84 -19.48
CA GLU A 398 -2.03 7.97 -19.97
C GLU A 398 -1.13 8.60 -18.89
N LYS A 399 -1.65 8.84 -17.70
CA LYS A 399 -0.90 9.49 -16.61
C LYS A 399 0.10 8.55 -15.95
N TYR A 400 -0.24 7.26 -15.85
CA TYR A 400 0.59 6.27 -15.18
C TYR A 400 1.63 5.63 -16.10
N LEU A 401 1.34 5.46 -17.41
CA LEU A 401 2.22 4.77 -18.36
C LEU A 401 2.70 5.69 -19.49
N PRO A 402 4.03 5.87 -19.64
CA PRO A 402 4.59 6.57 -20.79
C PRO A 402 4.10 5.98 -22.12
N LYS A 403 3.90 6.85 -23.12
CA LYS A 403 3.31 6.49 -24.43
C LYS A 403 4.05 5.35 -25.14
N ASP A 404 5.37 5.33 -25.07
CA ASP A 404 6.18 4.31 -25.73
C ASP A 404 6.05 2.93 -25.05
N GLU A 405 5.78 2.93 -23.75
CA GLU A 405 5.58 1.71 -22.97
C GLU A 405 4.17 1.14 -23.27
N ARG A 406 3.11 1.97 -23.34
CA ARG A 406 1.76 1.54 -23.77
C ARG A 406 1.76 0.79 -25.12
N LYS A 407 2.53 1.29 -26.10
CA LYS A 407 2.68 0.64 -27.42
C LYS A 407 3.29 -0.76 -27.32
N LYS A 408 4.30 -0.96 -26.46
CA LYS A 408 4.94 -2.26 -26.27
C LYS A 408 4.03 -3.28 -25.60
N LEU A 409 3.05 -2.80 -24.83
CA LEU A 409 2.04 -3.63 -24.16
C LEU A 409 0.88 -4.05 -25.08
N GLY A 410 0.89 -3.64 -26.35
CA GLY A 410 -0.23 -3.86 -27.27
C GLY A 410 -1.46 -3.00 -26.93
N GLU A 411 -1.28 -1.99 -26.08
CA GLU A 411 -2.36 -1.08 -25.67
C GLU A 411 -2.40 0.13 -26.62
N PHE A 412 -3.38 0.12 -27.53
CA PHE A 412 -3.65 1.23 -28.44
C PHE A 412 -4.88 2.01 -27.96
N TYR A 413 -4.64 3.06 -27.17
CA TYR A 413 -5.69 4.03 -26.85
C TYR A 413 -5.72 5.12 -27.93
N THR A 414 -6.92 5.43 -28.43
CA THR A 414 -7.14 6.61 -29.26
C THR A 414 -6.96 7.84 -28.37
N PRO A 415 -6.01 8.74 -28.64
CA PRO A 415 -5.84 9.97 -27.86
C PRO A 415 -7.09 10.85 -27.95
N ASP A 416 -7.43 11.60 -26.90
CA ASP A 416 -8.62 12.48 -26.85
C ASP A 416 -8.67 13.46 -28.04
N ALA A 417 -7.51 13.97 -28.46
CA ALA A 417 -7.37 14.85 -29.64
C ALA A 417 -7.85 14.24 -30.97
N VAL A 418 -8.08 12.92 -31.03
CA VAL A 418 -8.57 12.18 -32.21
C VAL A 418 -10.04 11.76 -32.04
N ILE A 419 -10.56 11.76 -30.81
CA ILE A 419 -11.96 11.37 -30.51
C ILE A 419 -12.94 12.54 -30.79
N ASP A 420 -12.46 13.79 -30.69
CA ASP A 420 -13.25 15.00 -30.90
C ASP A 420 -13.32 15.50 -32.37
N TYR A 421 -13.24 14.60 -33.37
CA TYR A 421 -13.31 14.96 -34.79
C TYR A 421 -14.47 14.31 -35.55
#